data_AF-A0A7Y9XY75-F1
#
_entry.id   AF-A0A7Y9XY75-F1
#
_cell.length_a   1.000
_cell.length_b   1.000
_cell.length_c   1.000
_cell.angle_alpha   90.00
_cell.angle_beta   90.00
_cell.angle_gamma   90.00
#
_symmetry.space_group_name_H-M   'P 1'
#
loop_
_entity.id
_entity.type
_entity.pdbx_description
1 polymer ?
#
loop_
_entity_poly.entity_id
_entity_poly.type
_entity_poly.pdbx_seq_one_letter_code
_entity_poly.pdbx_strand_id
1 'polypeptide(L)'
;MILLFHHGWAFDSAIWRDVIAALPGFDCRVVDRGYFGPAREPRVESACILVAHSFGTCRAIEAMPEGALGLVAINGFDRFASDGDGPGVPRRAFGRMIAQCRADPASFVGDFRKRSGSEGPMPEPVGDRLLADFIALRDADMRKTAQGLRIPVLALEGGRDPILSEAMREAALSGVPQIEKKVVPDAGHLLPVSDPLYCAGEIRNFANRMG
;
A
#
# COMPACT_ATOMS: atom_id res chain seq x y z
N MET A 1 -11.53 -6.22 17.53
CA MET A 1 -10.18 -5.77 17.12
C MET A 1 -10.32 -4.73 16.02
N ILE A 2 -9.47 -3.70 16.02
CA ILE A 2 -9.44 -2.66 14.98
C ILE A 2 -8.52 -3.09 13.83
N LEU A 3 -9.01 -2.97 12.60
CA LEU A 3 -8.21 -3.08 11.38
C LEU A 3 -8.13 -1.69 10.72
N LEU A 4 -6.92 -1.12 10.61
CA LEU A 4 -6.70 0.20 10.03
C LEU A 4 -6.13 0.07 8.61
N PHE A 5 -6.93 0.43 7.61
CA PHE A 5 -6.62 0.25 6.20
C PHE A 5 -5.99 1.49 5.56
N HIS A 6 -4.85 1.33 4.89
CA HIS A 6 -4.11 2.36 4.18
C HIS A 6 -4.03 2.02 2.69
N HIS A 7 -4.66 2.82 1.83
CA HIS A 7 -4.56 2.63 0.38
C HIS A 7 -3.22 3.12 -0.20
N GLY A 8 -2.89 2.65 -1.41
CA GLY A 8 -1.74 3.10 -2.19
C GLY A 8 -1.93 4.46 -2.88
N TRP A 9 -0.85 5.01 -3.44
CA TRP A 9 -0.90 6.21 -4.27
C TRP A 9 -1.85 6.03 -5.47
N ALA A 10 -2.51 7.11 -5.92
CA ALA A 10 -3.47 7.11 -7.05
C ALA A 10 -4.76 6.30 -6.85
N PHE A 11 -5.02 5.79 -5.65
CA PHE A 11 -6.27 5.14 -5.25
C PHE A 11 -6.86 5.81 -4.01
N ASP A 12 -8.03 5.35 -3.57
CA ASP A 12 -8.73 5.82 -2.38
C ASP A 12 -9.18 4.62 -1.53
N SER A 13 -9.95 4.89 -0.47
CA SER A 13 -10.48 3.86 0.41
C SER A 13 -11.39 2.83 -0.27
N ALA A 14 -11.89 3.09 -1.49
CA ALA A 14 -12.80 2.18 -2.17
C ALA A 14 -12.15 0.84 -2.56
N ILE A 15 -10.81 0.77 -2.68
CA ILE A 15 -10.09 -0.49 -2.95
C ILE A 15 -10.34 -1.56 -1.87
N TRP A 16 -10.78 -1.13 -0.68
CA TRP A 16 -11.01 -2.00 0.47
C TRP A 16 -12.46 -2.44 0.61
N ARG A 17 -13.38 -1.96 -0.24
CA ARG A 17 -14.82 -2.15 -0.07
C ARG A 17 -15.20 -3.63 0.12
N ASP A 18 -14.77 -4.47 -0.81
CA ASP A 18 -15.16 -5.88 -0.84
C ASP A 18 -14.37 -6.70 0.19
N VAL A 19 -13.11 -6.31 0.46
CA VAL A 19 -12.31 -6.89 1.56
C VAL A 19 -12.98 -6.66 2.90
N ILE A 20 -13.43 -5.43 3.18
CA ILE A 20 -14.10 -5.06 4.43
C ILE A 20 -15.47 -5.75 4.55
N ALA A 21 -16.23 -5.81 3.46
CA ALA A 21 -17.49 -6.56 3.43
C ALA A 21 -17.30 -8.04 3.80
N ALA A 22 -16.15 -8.62 3.44
CA ALA A 22 -15.78 -9.98 3.77
C ALA A 22 -15.10 -10.14 5.15
N LEU A 23 -15.05 -9.11 5.99
CA LEU A 23 -14.46 -9.10 7.34
C LEU A 23 -15.47 -8.76 8.45
N PRO A 24 -16.64 -9.44 8.55
CA PRO A 24 -17.57 -9.21 9.64
C PRO A 24 -16.91 -9.52 10.99
N GLY A 25 -17.22 -8.71 12.01
CA GLY A 25 -16.69 -8.85 13.37
C GLY A 25 -15.44 -8.03 13.68
N PHE A 26 -14.84 -7.37 12.68
CA PHE A 26 -13.76 -6.42 12.86
C PHE A 26 -14.27 -4.96 12.83
N ASP A 27 -13.66 -4.09 13.62
CA ASP A 27 -13.84 -2.63 13.48
C ASP A 27 -12.87 -2.13 12.38
N CYS A 28 -13.37 -2.14 11.14
CA CYS A 28 -12.60 -1.73 9.97
C CYS A 28 -12.64 -0.20 9.81
N ARG A 29 -11.48 0.45 9.95
CA ARG A 29 -11.29 1.88 9.75
C ARG A 29 -10.42 2.11 8.53
N VAL A 30 -10.79 3.08 7.69
CA VAL A 30 -10.07 3.40 6.46
C VAL A 30 -9.43 4.78 6.57
N VAL A 31 -8.14 4.85 6.22
CA VAL A 31 -7.43 6.10 5.93
C VAL A 31 -7.70 6.42 4.46
N ASP A 32 -8.02 7.68 4.18
CA ASP A 32 -8.16 8.21 2.83
C ASP A 32 -7.31 9.47 2.67
N ARG A 33 -6.53 9.56 1.60
CA ARG A 33 -5.67 10.73 1.32
C ARG A 33 -6.37 11.87 0.63
N GLY A 34 -7.60 11.65 0.19
CA GLY A 34 -8.35 12.69 -0.49
C GLY A 34 -7.74 13.02 -1.84
N TYR A 35 -7.23 12.02 -2.56
CA TYR A 35 -6.83 12.20 -3.96
C TYR A 35 -8.05 12.41 -4.86
N PHE A 36 -9.22 11.95 -4.45
CA PHE A 36 -10.47 12.01 -5.23
C PHE A 36 -11.64 12.54 -4.39
N GLY A 37 -11.34 13.31 -3.34
CA GLY A 37 -12.35 13.77 -2.37
C GLY A 37 -11.73 14.28 -1.06
N PRO A 38 -12.50 14.37 0.02
CA PRO A 38 -11.98 14.78 1.32
C PRO A 38 -11.05 13.70 1.90
N ALA A 39 -9.94 14.14 2.49
CA ALA A 39 -9.06 13.24 3.25
C ALA A 39 -9.74 12.79 4.55
N ARG A 40 -9.42 11.58 5.00
CA ARG A 40 -9.92 10.98 6.24
C ARG A 40 -8.79 10.27 6.98
N GLU A 41 -8.56 10.67 8.21
CA GLU A 41 -7.56 10.06 9.09
C GLU A 41 -8.23 9.69 10.42
N PRO A 42 -8.77 8.47 10.54
CA PRO A 42 -9.41 8.03 11.78
C PRO A 42 -8.37 7.94 12.89
N ARG A 43 -8.70 8.48 14.08
CA ARG A 43 -7.88 8.27 15.27
C ARG A 43 -8.00 6.82 15.72
N VAL A 44 -6.86 6.22 16.10
CA VAL A 44 -6.79 4.87 16.65
C VAL A 44 -5.99 4.95 17.95
N GLU A 45 -6.71 4.90 19.07
CA GLU A 45 -6.16 5.01 20.43
C GLU A 45 -6.03 3.63 21.11
N SER A 46 -6.44 2.57 20.42
CA SER A 46 -6.43 1.20 20.91
C SER A 46 -5.55 0.31 20.02
N ALA A 47 -5.21 -0.87 20.51
CA ALA A 47 -4.46 -1.85 19.75
C ALA A 47 -5.14 -2.16 18.40
N CYS A 48 -4.36 -2.15 17.32
CA CYS A 48 -4.86 -2.35 15.97
C CYS A 48 -3.89 -3.15 15.10
N ILE A 49 -4.42 -3.74 14.03
CA ILE A 49 -3.60 -4.26 12.94
C ILE A 49 -3.69 -3.29 11.77
N LEU A 50 -2.53 -2.93 11.22
CA LEU A 50 -2.44 -2.13 10.01
C LEU A 50 -2.63 -3.04 8.80
N VAL A 51 -3.46 -2.65 7.86
CA VAL A 51 -3.59 -3.31 6.55
C VAL A 51 -3.26 -2.26 5.50
N ALA A 52 -2.23 -2.49 4.69
CA ALA A 52 -1.71 -1.47 3.80
C ALA A 52 -1.51 -2.00 2.38
N HIS A 53 -1.81 -1.18 1.38
CA HIS A 53 -1.57 -1.50 -0.03
C HIS A 53 -0.46 -0.63 -0.61
N SER A 54 0.49 -1.24 -1.32
CA SER A 54 1.48 -0.50 -2.12
C SER A 54 2.19 0.59 -1.30
N PHE A 55 2.19 1.85 -1.76
CA PHE A 55 2.78 2.97 -1.03
C PHE A 55 2.14 3.23 0.35
N GLY A 56 0.91 2.77 0.57
CA GLY A 56 0.28 2.77 1.88
C GLY A 56 1.13 2.05 2.93
N THR A 57 1.95 1.06 2.54
CA THR A 57 2.86 0.34 3.45
C THR A 57 3.94 1.24 4.03
N CYS A 58 4.63 2.03 3.21
CA CYS A 58 5.60 3.02 3.71
C CYS A 58 4.96 3.97 4.72
N ARG A 59 3.76 4.46 4.39
CA ARG A 59 3.02 5.41 5.23
C ARG A 59 2.51 4.77 6.53
N ALA A 60 2.11 3.50 6.48
CA ALA A 60 1.70 2.74 7.67
C ALA A 60 2.88 2.45 8.60
N ILE A 61 4.08 2.22 8.06
CA ILE A 61 5.31 2.06 8.85
C ILE A 61 5.71 3.40 9.48
N GLU A 62 5.66 4.48 8.72
CA GLU A 62 6.03 5.82 9.20
C GLU A 62 5.10 6.33 10.31
N ALA A 63 3.79 6.11 10.17
CA ALA A 63 2.77 6.57 11.10
C ALA A 63 2.26 5.45 12.03
N MET A 64 3.06 4.42 12.27
CA MET A 64 2.66 3.24 13.03
C MET A 64 2.26 3.62 14.47
N PRO A 65 1.03 3.29 14.93
CA PRO A 65 0.63 3.51 16.31
C PRO A 65 1.47 2.68 17.29
N GLU A 66 1.77 3.22 18.47
CA GLU A 66 2.57 2.54 19.51
C GLU A 66 1.97 1.20 19.95
N GLY A 67 0.64 1.03 19.86
CA GLY A 67 -0.08 -0.20 20.15
C GLY A 67 -0.34 -1.12 18.96
N ALA A 68 0.36 -0.93 17.82
CA ALA A 68 0.17 -1.79 16.66
C ALA A 68 0.50 -3.25 17.01
N LEU A 69 -0.40 -4.17 16.66
CA LEU A 69 -0.24 -5.61 16.90
C LEU A 69 0.43 -6.32 15.73
N GLY A 70 0.34 -5.76 14.53
CA GLY A 70 0.91 -6.32 13.31
C GLY A 70 0.61 -5.48 12.08
N LEU A 71 1.24 -5.86 10.96
CA LEU A 71 1.06 -5.22 9.65
C LEU A 71 0.79 -6.27 8.58
N VAL A 72 -0.30 -6.12 7.83
CA VAL A 72 -0.55 -6.85 6.58
C VAL A 72 -0.24 -5.91 5.41
N ALA A 73 0.82 -6.18 4.66
CA ALA A 73 1.25 -5.41 3.49
C ALA A 73 0.86 -6.13 2.20
N ILE A 74 -0.08 -5.59 1.45
CA ILE A 74 -0.61 -6.16 0.20
C ILE A 74 0.01 -5.42 -0.98
N ASN A 75 0.79 -6.13 -1.80
CA ASN A 75 1.67 -5.56 -2.83
C ASN A 75 2.53 -4.40 -2.27
N GLY A 76 2.90 -4.50 -0.98
CA GLY A 76 3.55 -3.43 -0.22
C GLY A 76 5.06 -3.46 -0.34
N PHE A 77 5.68 -2.31 -0.09
CA PHE A 77 7.13 -2.14 -0.08
C PHE A 77 7.55 -1.11 0.98
N ASP A 78 8.81 -1.17 1.39
CA ASP A 78 9.49 -0.21 2.26
C ASP A 78 10.42 0.75 1.50
N ARG A 79 10.69 0.47 0.22
CA ARG A 79 11.40 1.37 -0.70
C ARG A 79 10.97 1.10 -2.14
N PHE A 80 10.54 2.13 -2.85
CA PHE A 80 10.16 2.00 -4.26
C PHE A 80 11.23 2.51 -5.23
N ALA A 81 11.87 3.63 -4.88
CA ALA A 81 12.90 4.22 -5.72
C ALA A 81 14.27 3.57 -5.47
N SER A 82 15.11 3.53 -6.49
CA SER A 82 16.50 3.07 -6.37
C SER A 82 17.48 4.23 -6.47
N ASP A 83 18.46 4.27 -5.56
CA ASP A 83 19.59 5.21 -5.55
C ASP A 83 20.77 4.73 -6.43
N GLY A 84 20.68 3.54 -7.02
CA GLY A 84 21.74 2.93 -7.83
C GLY A 84 21.19 1.82 -8.73
N ASP A 85 21.96 0.75 -8.92
CA ASP A 85 21.56 -0.40 -9.76
C ASP A 85 20.74 -1.46 -9.01
N GLY A 86 20.38 -1.19 -7.74
CA GLY A 86 19.53 -2.06 -6.94
C GLY A 86 18.05 -2.04 -7.39
N PRO A 87 17.22 -2.95 -6.86
CA PRO A 87 15.81 -3.03 -7.20
C PRO A 87 15.06 -1.72 -6.91
N GLY A 88 14.26 -1.28 -7.88
CA GLY A 88 13.43 -0.07 -7.75
C GLY A 88 13.45 0.80 -9.00
N VAL A 89 12.57 1.79 -9.02
CA VAL A 89 12.55 2.80 -10.09
C VAL A 89 13.70 3.78 -9.87
N PRO A 90 14.63 3.98 -10.83
CA PRO A 90 15.76 4.89 -10.63
C PRO A 90 15.28 6.29 -10.25
N ARG A 91 15.80 6.87 -9.15
CA ARG A 91 15.36 8.20 -8.66
C ARG A 91 15.42 9.29 -9.72
N ARG A 92 16.42 9.24 -10.61
CA ARG A 92 16.57 10.17 -11.74
C ARG A 92 15.37 10.15 -12.71
N ALA A 93 14.67 9.02 -12.84
CA ALA A 93 13.50 8.90 -13.71
C ALA A 93 12.29 9.69 -13.17
N PHE A 94 12.22 9.92 -11.87
CA PHE A 94 11.09 10.63 -11.25
C PHE A 94 11.00 12.09 -11.65
N GLY A 95 12.11 12.76 -12.02
CA GLY A 95 12.06 14.17 -12.42
C GLY A 95 11.07 14.42 -13.57
N ARG A 96 11.09 13.54 -14.58
CA ARG A 96 10.14 13.59 -15.69
C ARG A 96 8.72 13.22 -15.25
N MET A 97 8.57 12.17 -14.45
CA MET A 97 7.26 11.71 -13.98
C MET A 97 6.56 12.75 -13.10
N ILE A 98 7.30 13.43 -12.22
CA ILE A 98 6.80 14.52 -11.37
C ILE A 98 6.37 15.71 -12.23
N ALA A 99 7.13 16.06 -13.27
CA ALA A 99 6.75 17.14 -14.19
C ALA A 99 5.46 16.79 -14.96
N GLN A 100 5.31 15.54 -15.41
CA GLN A 100 4.09 15.05 -16.06
C GLN A 100 2.89 15.06 -15.11
N CYS A 101 3.05 14.53 -13.89
CA CYS A 101 2.02 14.54 -12.87
C CYS A 101 1.54 15.95 -12.52
N ARG A 102 2.46 16.93 -12.49
CA ARG A 102 2.11 18.34 -12.26
C ARG A 102 1.34 18.96 -13.43
N ALA A 103 1.74 18.65 -14.66
CA ALA A 103 1.16 19.26 -15.85
C ALA A 103 -0.25 18.73 -16.14
N ASP A 104 -0.46 17.42 -15.99
CA ASP A 104 -1.73 16.75 -16.22
C ASP A 104 -1.92 15.59 -15.21
N PRO A 105 -2.39 15.89 -13.99
CA PRO A 105 -2.63 14.86 -12.98
C PRO A 105 -3.63 13.81 -13.44
N ALA A 106 -4.68 14.19 -14.18
CA ALA A 106 -5.74 13.29 -14.60
C ALA A 106 -5.22 12.22 -15.57
N SER A 107 -4.51 12.61 -16.63
CA SER A 107 -3.91 11.66 -17.55
C SER A 107 -2.85 10.79 -16.87
N PHE A 108 -1.96 11.40 -16.07
CA PHE A 108 -0.87 10.68 -15.43
C PHE A 108 -1.36 9.61 -14.44
N VAL A 109 -2.35 9.96 -13.61
CA VAL A 109 -2.97 9.03 -12.65
C VAL A 109 -3.78 7.97 -13.40
N GLY A 110 -4.51 8.35 -14.45
CA GLY A 110 -5.25 7.41 -15.30
C GLY A 110 -4.36 6.32 -15.91
N ASP A 111 -3.22 6.70 -16.47
CA ASP A 111 -2.25 5.77 -17.05
C ASP A 111 -1.68 4.82 -15.99
N PHE A 112 -1.35 5.34 -14.80
CA PHE A 112 -0.88 4.52 -13.69
C PHE A 112 -1.94 3.52 -13.21
N ARG A 113 -3.20 3.95 -13.06
CA ARG A 113 -4.31 3.09 -12.65
C ARG A 113 -4.58 1.98 -13.66
N LYS A 114 -4.56 2.31 -14.97
CA LYS A 114 -4.68 1.34 -16.06
C LYS A 114 -3.55 0.31 -16.00
N ARG A 115 -2.30 0.76 -15.83
CA ARG A 115 -1.15 -0.15 -15.67
C ARG A 115 -1.29 -1.04 -14.43
N SER A 116 -1.86 -0.53 -13.34
CA SER A 116 -2.10 -1.29 -12.11
C SER A 116 -3.21 -2.36 -12.26
N GLY A 117 -3.96 -2.34 -13.36
CA GLY A 117 -5.08 -3.25 -13.62
C GLY A 117 -6.45 -2.71 -13.20
N SER A 118 -6.55 -1.41 -12.90
CA SER A 118 -7.86 -0.79 -12.62
C SER A 118 -8.61 -0.58 -13.93
N GLU A 119 -9.86 -1.02 -13.96
CA GLU A 119 -10.81 -0.69 -15.00
C GLU A 119 -11.85 0.30 -14.46
N GLY A 120 -12.39 1.14 -15.33
CA GLY A 120 -13.49 2.04 -14.98
C GLY A 120 -13.11 3.52 -14.80
N PRO A 121 -14.13 4.37 -14.61
CA PRO A 121 -13.95 5.81 -14.54
C PRO A 121 -13.21 6.21 -13.27
N MET A 122 -12.33 7.19 -13.41
CA MET A 122 -11.64 7.84 -12.31
C MET A 122 -12.34 9.17 -12.00
N PRO A 123 -12.67 9.47 -10.72
CA PRO A 123 -13.14 10.81 -10.36
C PRO A 123 -12.06 11.87 -10.63
N GLU A 124 -12.46 13.14 -10.65
CA GLU A 124 -11.51 14.24 -10.85
C GLU A 124 -10.46 14.26 -9.72
N PRO A 125 -9.16 14.21 -10.04
CA PRO A 125 -8.10 14.18 -9.04
C PRO A 125 -7.84 15.53 -8.39
N VAL A 126 -7.53 15.51 -7.09
CA VAL A 126 -6.95 16.63 -6.34
C VAL A 126 -5.44 16.65 -6.57
N GLY A 127 -5.00 17.39 -7.60
CA GLY A 127 -3.62 17.36 -8.11
C GLY A 127 -2.52 17.62 -7.08
N ASP A 128 -2.67 18.61 -6.20
CA ASP A 128 -1.63 19.00 -5.24
C ASP A 128 -1.27 17.87 -4.26
N ARG A 129 -2.28 17.17 -3.73
CA ARG A 129 -2.06 16.04 -2.80
C ARG A 129 -1.44 14.84 -3.50
N LEU A 130 -1.90 14.53 -4.71
CA LEU A 130 -1.32 13.48 -5.54
C LEU A 130 0.15 13.74 -5.83
N LEU A 131 0.49 14.97 -6.23
CA LEU A 131 1.85 15.35 -6.54
C LEU A 131 2.75 15.29 -5.29
N ALA A 132 2.27 15.80 -4.16
CA ALA A 132 3.00 15.77 -2.90
C ALA A 132 3.30 14.32 -2.45
N ASP A 133 2.30 13.45 -2.44
CA ASP A 133 2.49 12.06 -2.03
C ASP A 133 3.26 11.24 -3.09
N PHE A 134 3.25 11.65 -4.38
CA PHE A 134 4.11 11.04 -5.41
C PHE A 134 5.59 11.39 -5.21
N ILE A 135 5.88 12.62 -4.79
CA ILE A 135 7.23 13.04 -4.38
C ILE A 135 7.64 12.27 -3.12
N ALA A 136 6.74 12.13 -2.15
CA ALA A 136 6.99 11.33 -0.95
C ALA A 136 7.27 9.86 -1.31
N LEU A 137 6.57 9.27 -2.27
CA LEU A 137 6.82 7.91 -2.77
C LEU A 137 8.22 7.74 -3.34
N ARG A 138 8.73 8.71 -4.10
CA ARG A 138 10.14 8.72 -4.56
C ARG A 138 11.11 8.73 -3.38
N ASP A 139 10.80 9.52 -2.36
CA ASP A 139 11.72 9.83 -1.28
C ASP A 139 11.72 8.82 -0.13
N ALA A 140 10.59 8.17 0.12
CA ALA A 140 10.38 7.23 1.21
C ALA A 140 11.41 6.10 1.18
N ASP A 141 12.09 5.90 2.31
CA ASP A 141 12.99 4.79 2.58
C ASP A 141 12.75 4.29 4.01
N MET A 142 11.82 3.35 4.13
CA MET A 142 11.44 2.75 5.40
C MET A 142 12.29 1.55 5.77
N ARG A 143 13.32 1.17 4.98
CA ARG A 143 14.10 -0.06 5.22
C ARG A 143 14.70 -0.11 6.62
N LYS A 144 15.25 1.00 7.11
CA LYS A 144 15.80 1.09 8.48
C LYS A 144 14.71 0.95 9.55
N THR A 145 13.57 1.62 9.37
CA THR A 145 12.43 1.53 10.29
C THR A 145 11.85 0.10 10.30
N ALA A 146 11.72 -0.51 9.11
CA ALA A 146 11.25 -1.87 8.90
C ALA A 146 12.14 -2.91 9.60
N GLN A 147 13.47 -2.75 9.55
CA GLN A 147 14.43 -3.57 10.30
C GLN A 147 14.27 -3.48 11.83
N GLY A 148 13.78 -2.33 12.31
CA GLY A 148 13.51 -2.08 13.73
C GLY A 148 12.18 -2.65 14.22
N LEU A 149 11.29 -3.09 13.33
CA LEU A 149 9.96 -3.56 13.72
C LEU A 149 10.05 -4.78 14.65
N ARG A 150 9.24 -4.75 15.71
CA ARG A 150 9.09 -5.83 16.71
C ARG A 150 7.74 -6.52 16.65
N ILE A 151 6.90 -6.15 15.70
CA ILE A 151 5.58 -6.71 15.45
C ILE A 151 5.64 -7.69 14.27
N PRO A 152 4.76 -8.71 14.22
CA PRO A 152 4.62 -9.58 13.05
C PRO A 152 4.18 -8.80 11.79
N VAL A 153 4.70 -9.22 10.64
CA VAL A 153 4.34 -8.66 9.33
C VAL A 153 3.96 -9.79 8.36
N LEU A 154 2.80 -9.68 7.73
CA LEU A 154 2.39 -10.53 6.62
C LEU A 154 2.47 -9.73 5.32
N ALA A 155 3.28 -10.17 4.37
CA ALA A 155 3.35 -9.61 3.03
C ALA A 155 2.61 -10.52 2.04
N LEU A 156 1.57 -9.97 1.38
CA LEU A 156 0.84 -10.63 0.31
C LEU A 156 1.25 -9.99 -1.02
N GLU A 157 1.75 -10.76 -1.97
CA GLU A 157 2.33 -10.25 -3.21
C GLU A 157 1.63 -10.85 -4.43
N GLY A 158 1.26 -10.01 -5.41
CA GLY A 158 0.81 -10.47 -6.71
C GLY A 158 1.98 -10.94 -7.57
N GLY A 159 1.95 -12.20 -8.04
CA GLY A 159 3.02 -12.82 -8.83
C GLY A 159 3.17 -12.27 -10.25
N ARG A 160 2.16 -11.55 -10.76
CA ARG A 160 2.17 -10.82 -12.05
C ARG A 160 2.01 -9.31 -11.88
N ASP A 161 2.49 -8.76 -10.77
CA ASP A 161 2.46 -7.33 -10.50
C ASP A 161 3.20 -6.50 -11.59
N PRO A 162 2.50 -5.62 -12.35
CA PRO A 162 3.12 -4.80 -13.39
C PRO A 162 3.84 -3.55 -12.85
N ILE A 163 3.69 -3.26 -11.57
CA ILE A 163 4.28 -2.09 -10.88
C ILE A 163 5.54 -2.50 -10.12
N LEU A 164 5.49 -3.62 -9.41
CA LEU A 164 6.63 -4.20 -8.70
C LEU A 164 7.24 -5.36 -9.49
N SER A 165 8.45 -5.14 -10.02
CA SER A 165 9.20 -6.24 -10.64
C SER A 165 9.52 -7.34 -9.63
N GLU A 166 9.87 -8.53 -10.11
CA GLU A 166 10.27 -9.66 -9.26
C GLU A 166 11.36 -9.28 -8.26
N ALA A 167 12.43 -8.62 -8.72
CA ALA A 167 13.50 -8.14 -7.85
C ALA A 167 13.03 -7.11 -6.80
N MET A 168 12.03 -6.27 -7.13
CA MET A 168 11.44 -5.35 -6.16
C MET A 168 10.62 -6.09 -5.10
N ARG A 169 9.86 -7.11 -5.48
CA ARG A 169 9.09 -7.94 -4.55
C ARG A 169 9.98 -8.74 -3.60
N GLU A 170 11.05 -9.33 -4.13
CA GLU A 170 12.05 -10.03 -3.33
C GLU A 170 12.66 -9.10 -2.27
N ALA A 171 13.06 -7.89 -2.68
CA ALA A 171 13.66 -6.90 -1.80
C ALA A 171 12.68 -6.30 -0.79
N ALA A 172 11.41 -6.12 -1.15
CA ALA A 172 10.40 -5.48 -0.33
C ALA A 172 10.30 -6.11 1.05
N LEU A 173 10.46 -5.29 2.10
CA LEU A 173 10.33 -5.69 3.51
C LEU A 173 11.27 -6.84 3.93
N SER A 174 12.30 -7.16 3.13
CA SER A 174 13.24 -8.27 3.42
C SER A 174 14.05 -8.07 4.70
N GLY A 175 14.16 -6.83 5.18
CA GLY A 175 14.80 -6.50 6.45
C GLY A 175 13.94 -6.72 7.69
N VAL A 176 12.63 -7.00 7.53
CA VAL A 176 11.71 -7.16 8.67
C VAL A 176 12.00 -8.47 9.43
N PRO A 177 12.23 -8.44 10.76
CA PRO A 177 12.61 -9.64 11.51
C PRO A 177 11.55 -10.75 11.58
N GLN A 178 10.27 -10.38 11.60
CA GLN A 178 9.13 -11.30 11.79
C GLN A 178 8.19 -11.27 10.57
N ILE A 179 8.75 -11.50 9.37
CA ILE A 179 8.00 -11.46 8.12
C ILE A 179 7.55 -12.85 7.67
N GLU A 180 6.27 -12.94 7.30
CA GLU A 180 5.70 -14.03 6.52
C GLU A 180 5.39 -13.50 5.11
N LYS A 181 5.92 -14.11 4.06
CA LYS A 181 5.65 -13.73 2.66
C LYS A 181 4.77 -14.77 1.98
N LYS A 182 3.73 -14.33 1.27
CA LYS A 182 2.88 -15.16 0.41
C LYS A 182 2.74 -14.53 -0.97
N VAL A 183 2.97 -15.32 -2.00
CA VAL A 183 2.81 -14.90 -3.40
C VAL A 183 1.56 -15.55 -3.98
N VAL A 184 0.69 -14.74 -4.61
CA VAL A 184 -0.46 -15.20 -5.40
C VAL A 184 -0.05 -15.19 -6.88
N PRO A 185 0.30 -16.35 -7.48
CA PRO A 185 1.07 -16.40 -8.73
C PRO A 185 0.49 -15.61 -9.89
N ASP A 186 -0.83 -15.67 -10.09
CA ASP A 186 -1.50 -15.04 -11.23
C ASP A 186 -2.01 -13.61 -10.97
N ALA A 187 -1.89 -13.11 -9.74
CA ALA A 187 -2.46 -11.83 -9.36
C ALA A 187 -1.57 -10.63 -9.69
N GLY A 188 -2.22 -9.49 -9.97
CA GLY A 188 -1.58 -8.22 -10.29
C GLY A 188 -1.34 -7.31 -9.08
N HIS A 189 -1.26 -6.00 -9.32
CA HIS A 189 -1.00 -5.00 -8.27
C HIS A 189 -2.21 -4.72 -7.38
N LEU A 190 -3.43 -4.93 -7.88
CA LEU A 190 -4.68 -4.63 -7.19
C LEU A 190 -5.31 -5.87 -6.55
N LEU A 191 -4.52 -6.65 -5.81
CA LEU A 191 -5.00 -7.85 -5.12
C LEU A 191 -6.25 -7.62 -4.25
N PRO A 192 -6.40 -6.50 -3.51
CA PRO A 192 -7.62 -6.20 -2.75
C PRO A 192 -8.90 -6.11 -3.60
N VAL A 193 -8.76 -5.80 -4.90
CA VAL A 193 -9.87 -5.66 -5.85
C VAL A 193 -10.06 -6.94 -6.66
N SER A 194 -8.98 -7.58 -7.10
CA SER A 194 -9.06 -8.78 -7.94
C SER A 194 -9.39 -10.06 -7.15
N ASP A 195 -8.98 -10.13 -5.88
CA ASP A 195 -9.27 -11.28 -5.01
C ASP A 195 -9.55 -10.83 -3.55
N PRO A 196 -10.67 -10.11 -3.33
CA PRO A 196 -10.99 -9.55 -2.02
C PRO A 196 -11.21 -10.63 -0.95
N LEU A 197 -11.72 -11.80 -1.33
CA LEU A 197 -11.98 -12.91 -0.42
C LEU A 197 -10.68 -13.55 0.08
N TYR A 198 -9.69 -13.73 -0.81
CA TYR A 198 -8.36 -14.17 -0.40
C TYR A 198 -7.72 -13.17 0.57
N CYS A 199 -7.72 -11.88 0.23
CA CYS A 199 -7.20 -10.83 1.12
C CYS A 199 -7.88 -10.84 2.49
N ALA A 200 -9.21 -10.89 2.52
CA ALA A 200 -9.97 -10.95 3.78
C ALA A 200 -9.68 -12.22 4.58
N GLY A 201 -9.53 -13.38 3.93
CA GLY A 201 -9.14 -14.62 4.58
C GLY A 201 -7.79 -14.52 5.26
N GLU A 202 -6.78 -14.01 4.55
CA GLU A 202 -5.43 -13.81 5.06
C GLU A 202 -5.36 -12.78 6.20
N ILE A 203 -6.07 -11.66 6.06
CA ILE A 203 -6.20 -10.64 7.12
C ILE A 203 -6.83 -11.23 8.38
N ARG A 204 -7.93 -11.98 8.25
CA ARG A 204 -8.59 -12.64 9.39
C ARG A 204 -7.67 -13.66 10.05
N ASN A 205 -7.01 -14.52 9.27
CA ASN A 205 -6.11 -15.54 9.77
C ASN A 205 -4.93 -14.91 10.52
N PHE A 206 -4.40 -13.80 9.99
CA PHE A 206 -3.35 -13.03 10.66
C PHE A 206 -3.87 -12.41 11.96
N ALA A 207 -5.02 -11.75 11.92
CA ALA A 207 -5.63 -11.11 13.07
C ALA A 207 -5.90 -12.08 14.22
N ASN A 208 -6.44 -13.26 13.93
CA ASN A 208 -6.70 -14.30 14.93
C ASN A 208 -5.41 -14.80 15.63
N ARG A 209 -4.24 -14.69 14.99
CA ARG A 209 -2.96 -15.04 15.62
C ARG A 209 -2.47 -13.97 16.60
N MET A 210 -2.96 -12.73 16.49
CA MET A 210 -2.50 -11.58 17.27
C MET A 210 -3.29 -11.33 18.56
N GLY A 211 -4.43 -12.02 18.77
CA GLY A 211 -5.30 -11.87 19.94
C GLY A 211 -6.56 -11.07 19.62
#